data_AF-A0A1X7MPI3-F1
#
_entry.id   AF-A0A1X7MPI3-F1
#
_cell.length_a   1.000
_cell.length_b   1.000
_cell.length_c   1.000
_cell.angle_alpha   90.00
_cell.angle_beta   90.00
_cell.angle_gamma   90.00
#
_symmetry.space_group_name_H-M   'P 1'
#
loop_
_entity.id
_entity.type
_entity.pdbx_description
1 polymer ?
#
loop_
_entity_poly.entity_id
_entity_poly.type
_entity_poly.pdbx_seq_one_letter_code
_entity_poly.pdbx_strand_id
1 'polypeptide(L)' 'MKGRQWISNALVFALAILSSGCGTAREKAAPCKRPANLSSYASTGDECGPMTSVNSDRAAALAAIQNLATGHEE' A
#
# COMPACT_ATOMS: atom_id res chain seq x y z
N MET A 1 -22.20 41.30 31.59
CA MET A 1 -21.69 39.92 31.80
C MET A 1 -22.04 38.98 30.63
N LYS A 2 -23.27 38.99 30.11
CA LYS A 2 -23.73 38.15 28.98
C LYS A 2 -22.83 38.23 27.72
N GLY A 3 -22.41 39.44 27.31
CA GLY A 3 -21.62 39.64 26.09
C GLY A 3 -20.20 39.08 26.15
N ARG A 4 -19.50 39.20 27.29
CA ARG A 4 -18.17 38.61 27.49
C ARG A 4 -18.23 37.08 27.44
N GLN A 5 -19.30 36.51 27.97
CA GLN A 5 -19.55 35.07 27.99
C GLN A 5 -19.85 34.53 26.59
N TRP A 6 -20.57 35.29 25.77
CA TRP A 6 -20.83 34.97 24.36
C TRP A 6 -19.55 34.96 23.51
N ILE A 7 -18.71 35.98 23.67
CA ILE A 7 -17.44 36.08 22.94
C ILE A 7 -16.52 34.90 23.32
N SER A 8 -16.47 34.56 24.60
CA SER A 8 -15.66 33.44 25.09
C SER A 8 -16.14 32.10 24.51
N ASN A 9 -17.46 31.87 24.49
CA ASN A 9 -18.02 30.64 23.93
C ASN A 9 -17.79 30.54 22.43
N ALA A 10 -17.95 31.65 21.69
CA ALA A 10 -17.69 31.68 20.25
C ALA A 10 -16.22 31.35 19.92
N LEU A 11 -15.28 31.89 20.71
CA LEU A 11 -13.85 31.62 20.55
C LEU A 11 -13.52 30.13 20.78
N VAL A 12 -14.09 29.53 21.84
CA VAL A 12 -13.88 28.11 22.16
C VAL A 12 -14.44 27.21 21.04
N PHE A 13 -15.62 27.51 20.52
CA PHE A 13 -16.20 26.77 19.40
C PHE A 13 -15.36 26.89 18.12
N ALA A 14 -14.86 28.09 17.80
CA ALA A 14 -13.98 28.28 16.66
C ALA A 14 -12.70 27.45 16.77
N LEU A 15 -12.02 27.49 17.93
CA LEU A 15 -10.82 26.70 18.17
C LEU A 15 -11.08 25.19 18.07
N ALA A 16 -12.23 24.70 18.56
CA ALA A 16 -12.60 23.30 18.45
C ALA A 16 -12.73 22.86 16.97
N ILE A 17 -13.41 23.66 16.14
CA ILE A 17 -13.59 23.38 14.71
C ILE A 17 -12.25 23.43 13.94
N LEU A 18 -11.39 24.40 14.24
CA LEU A 18 -10.05 24.47 13.63
C LEU A 18 -9.15 23.30 14.06
N SER A 19 -9.30 22.79 15.29
CA SER A 19 -8.54 21.65 15.80
C SER A 19 -9.07 20.30 15.30
N SER A 20 -10.35 20.22 14.92
CA SER A 20 -10.92 19.04 14.26
C SER A 20 -10.54 19.04 12.78
N GLY A 21 -9.28 18.78 12.47
CA GLY A 21 -8.86 18.46 11.12
C GLY A 21 -9.64 17.24 10.63
N CYS A 22 -10.51 17.42 9.62
CA CYS A 22 -11.09 16.32 8.87
C CYS A 22 -9.99 15.74 7.97
N GLY A 23 -9.06 15.01 8.59
CA GLY A 23 -8.10 14.18 7.88
C GLY A 23 -8.88 13.02 7.31
N THR A 24 -9.38 13.15 6.08
CA THR A 24 -9.68 11.95 5.30
C THR A 24 -8.36 11.21 5.18
N ALA A 25 -8.17 10.15 5.96
CA ALA A 25 -7.03 9.25 5.83
C ALA A 25 -7.12 8.61 4.45
N ARG A 26 -6.57 9.27 3.44
CA ARG A 26 -6.53 8.80 2.05
C ARG A 26 -5.23 8.04 1.77
N GLU A 27 -4.59 7.57 2.82
CA GLU A 27 -3.31 6.89 2.76
C GLU A 27 -3.46 5.60 3.57
N LYS A 28 -3.18 4.44 2.95
CA LYS A 28 -3.30 3.05 3.46
C LYS A 28 -4.51 2.23 3.00
N ALA A 29 -5.18 2.60 1.92
CA ALA A 29 -5.75 1.58 1.04
C ALA A 29 -4.82 1.45 -0.15
N ALA A 30 -4.29 0.25 -0.40
CA ALA A 30 -3.61 0.00 -1.68
C ALA A 30 -4.55 0.46 -2.81
N PRO A 31 -4.07 1.19 -3.83
CA PRO A 31 -4.94 1.72 -4.86
C PRO A 31 -5.75 0.58 -5.49
N CYS A 32 -7.07 0.52 -5.22
CA CYS A 32 -7.94 -0.49 -5.80
C CYS A 32 -8.03 -0.35 -7.33
N LYS A 33 -7.63 0.83 -7.85
CA LYS A 33 -7.52 1.11 -9.27
C LYS A 33 -6.06 1.01 -9.69
N ARG A 34 -5.78 0.04 -10.57
CA ARG A 34 -4.46 -0.15 -11.19
C ARG A 34 -4.04 1.18 -11.85
N PRO A 35 -2.93 1.81 -11.43
CA PRO A 35 -2.55 3.12 -11.94
C PRO A 35 -2.07 2.99 -13.39
N ALA A 36 -2.82 3.62 -14.30
CA ALA A 36 -2.59 3.53 -15.74
C ALA A 36 -1.23 4.11 -16.20
N ASN A 37 -0.64 5.00 -15.42
CA ASN A 37 0.61 5.70 -15.75
C ASN A 37 1.87 5.07 -15.14
N LEU A 38 1.75 3.98 -14.37
CA LEU A 38 2.93 3.25 -13.92
C LEU A 38 3.32 2.24 -15.00
N SER A 39 4.54 2.38 -15.52
CA SER A 39 5.08 1.49 -16.55
C SER A 39 5.01 0.00 -16.16
N SER A 40 5.06 -0.33 -14.87
CA SER A 40 4.89 -1.70 -14.36
C SER A 40 3.50 -2.31 -14.60
N TYR A 41 2.51 -1.48 -14.90
CA TYR A 41 1.12 -1.88 -15.10
C TYR A 41 0.57 -1.54 -16.48
N ALA A 42 1.35 -0.83 -17.30
CA ALA A 42 1.04 -0.64 -18.71
C ALA A 42 0.91 -2.02 -19.37
N SER A 43 -0.10 -2.18 -20.22
CA SER A 43 -0.19 -3.36 -21.08
C SER A 43 0.93 -3.22 -22.10
N THR A 44 2.09 -3.82 -21.81
CA THR A 44 3.17 -3.98 -22.77
C THR A 44 2.65 -4.99 -23.78
N GLY A 45 1.96 -4.49 -24.80
CA GLY A 45 1.27 -5.26 -25.84
C GLY A 45 2.21 -6.02 -26.78
N ASP A 46 3.36 -6.44 -26.27
CA ASP A 46 4.33 -7.26 -26.97
C ASP A 46 4.47 -8.55 -26.16
N GLU A 47 3.90 -9.60 -26.75
CA GLU A 47 3.92 -11.00 -26.37
C GLU A 47 5.09 -11.34 -25.44
N CYS A 48 4.78 -11.80 -24.22
CA CYS A 48 5.74 -12.53 -23.41
C CYS A 48 6.33 -13.61 -24.33
N GLY A 49 7.58 -13.43 -24.74
CA GLY A 49 8.24 -14.32 -25.70
C GLY A 49 8.14 -15.77 -25.24
N PRO A 50 8.50 -16.74 -26.10
CA PRO A 50 8.29 -18.15 -25.80
C PRO A 50 8.81 -18.50 -24.40
N MET A 51 7.91 -18.97 -23.54
CA MET A 51 8.27 -19.38 -22.18
C MET A 51 9.32 -20.49 -22.26
N THR A 52 10.41 -20.33 -21.52
CA THR A 52 11.47 -21.35 -21.43
C THR A 52 11.48 -21.97 -20.03
N SER A 53 11.78 -23.27 -19.96
CA SER A 53 11.98 -23.91 -18.67
C SER A 53 13.31 -23.46 -18.09
N VAL A 54 13.27 -22.81 -16.93
CA VAL A 54 14.48 -22.42 -16.19
C VAL A 54 15.15 -23.63 -15.56
N ASN A 55 14.38 -24.63 -15.15
CA ASN A 55 14.90 -25.88 -14.58
C ASN A 55 14.76 -27.01 -15.60
N SER A 56 15.90 -27.54 -16.06
CA SER A 56 15.94 -28.71 -16.93
C SER A 56 15.59 -30.00 -16.19
N ASP A 57 15.90 -30.07 -14.89
CA ASP A 57 15.59 -31.19 -14.01
C ASP A 57 14.71 -30.73 -12.84
N ARG A 58 13.46 -31.17 -12.87
CA ARG A 58 12.46 -30.86 -11.84
C ARG A 58 12.82 -31.46 -10.48
N ALA A 59 13.38 -32.66 -10.44
CA ALA A 59 13.71 -33.34 -9.19
C ALA A 59 14.87 -32.65 -8.49
N ALA A 60 15.92 -32.31 -9.24
CA ALA A 60 17.06 -31.55 -8.72
C ALA A 60 16.64 -30.17 -8.19
N ALA A 61 15.77 -29.46 -8.93
CA ALA A 61 15.25 -28.16 -8.50
C ALA A 61 14.45 -28.24 -7.19
N LEU A 62 13.59 -29.25 -7.05
CA LEU A 62 12.80 -29.45 -5.83
C LEU A 62 13.68 -29.85 -4.64
N ALA A 63 14.68 -30.69 -4.84
CA ALA A 63 15.63 -31.06 -3.78
C ALA A 63 16.40 -29.82 -3.29
N ALA A 64 16.83 -28.93 -4.19
CA ALA A 64 17.49 -27.68 -3.82
C ALA A 64 16.57 -26.76 -3.01
N ILE A 65 15.29 -26.62 -3.39
CA ILE A 65 14.30 -25.83 -2.65
C ILE A 65 14.06 -26.42 -1.25
N GLN A 66 13.96 -27.75 -1.14
CA GLN A 66 13.79 -28.41 0.16
C GLN A 66 15.01 -28.20 1.05
N ASN A 67 16.23 -28.35 0.53
CA ASN A 67 17.45 -28.09 1.28
C ASN A 67 17.55 -26.63 1.77
N LEU A 68 17.11 -25.65 0.96
CA LEU A 68 17.02 -24.25 1.39
C LEU A 68 15.97 -24.04 2.48
N ALA A 69 14.83 -24.73 2.38
CA ALA A 69 13.76 -24.65 3.38
C ALA A 69 14.16 -25.27 4.72
N THR A 70 14.99 -26.32 4.71
CA THR A 70 15.48 -27.01 5.91
C THR A 70 16.79 -26.44 6.44
N GLY A 71 17.56 -25.70 5.62
CA GLY A 71 18.84 -25.09 6.01
C GLY A 71 18.73 -23.85 6.90
N HIS A 72 17.58 -23.65 7.57
CA HIS A 72 17.39 -22.63 8.60
C HIS A 72 17.42 -23.22 10.02
N GLU A 73 18.04 -24.39 10.16
CA GLU A 73 18.39 -25.02 11.43
C GLU A 73 19.83 -25.55 11.26
N GLU A 74 20.78 -24.91 11.93
CA GLU A 74 22.20 -25.29 11.94
C GLU A 74 22.42 -26.69 12.53
#